data_AF-A0A7J5S0B1-F1
#
_entry.id   AF-A0A7J5S0B1-F1
#
_cell.length_a   1.000
_cell.length_b   1.000
_cell.length_c   1.000
_cell.angle_alpha   90.00
_cell.angle_beta   90.00
_cell.angle_gamma   90.00
#
_symmetry.space_group_name_H-M   'P 1'
#
loop_
_entity.id
_entity.type
_entity.pdbx_description
1 polymer ?
#
loop_
_entity_poly.entity_id
_entity_poly.type
_entity_poly.pdbx_seq_one_letter_code
_entity_poly.pdbx_strand_id
1 'polypeptide(L)' 'SPEGFSAVQAARGRKGGTKSKRVAVPTSARSLKPWEALGISRATYYRKLKCDPDLAK' A
#
# COMPACT_ATOMS: atom_id res chain seq x y z
N SER A 1 -29.15 9.51 19.45
CA SER A 1 -28.78 8.20 20.03
C SER A 1 -27.50 7.70 19.35
N PRO A 2 -26.81 6.70 19.92
CA PRO A 2 -25.65 6.07 19.28
C PRO A 2 -25.92 5.59 17.85
N GLU A 3 -27.12 5.09 17.57
CA GLU A 3 -27.55 4.58 16.27
C GLU A 3 -27.62 5.70 15.22
N GLY A 4 -28.17 6.86 15.60
CA GLY A 4 -28.23 8.03 14.72
C GLY A 4 -26.85 8.56 14.34
N PHE A 5 -25.90 8.57 15.28
CA PHE A 5 -24.51 8.97 15.01
C PHE A 5 -23.85 7.99 14.02
N SER A 6 -24.00 6.69 14.25
CA SER A 6 -23.48 5.63 13.38
C SER A 6 -24.03 5.72 11.95
N ALA A 7 -25.33 5.97 11.79
CA ALA A 7 -25.97 6.12 10.47
C ALA A 7 -25.38 7.31 9.70
N VAL A 8 -25.16 8.45 10.36
CA VAL A 8 -24.54 9.63 9.76
C VAL A 8 -23.08 9.36 9.35
N GLN A 9 -22.30 8.71 10.22
CA GLN A 9 -20.90 8.36 9.89
C GLN A 9 -20.83 7.39 8.70
N ALA A 10 -21.71 6.39 8.65
CA ALA A 10 -21.78 5.46 7.53
C ALA A 10 -22.11 6.15 6.20
N ALA A 11 -23.09 7.07 6.20
CA ALA A 11 -23.46 7.83 5.00
C ALA A 11 -22.32 8.74 4.52
N ARG A 12 -21.65 9.45 5.44
CA ARG A 12 -20.49 10.29 5.14
C ARG A 12 -19.30 9.47 4.64
N GLY A 13 -19.01 8.36 5.31
CA GLY A 13 -17.94 7.43 4.96
C GLY A 13 -18.12 6.83 3.57
N ARG A 14 -19.35 6.44 3.19
CA ARG A 14 -19.66 5.96 1.84
C ARG A 14 -19.31 7.01 0.79
N LYS A 15 -19.81 8.25 0.94
CA LYS A 15 -19.54 9.34 -0.01
C LYS A 15 -18.05 9.68 -0.10
N GLY A 16 -17.37 9.72 1.06
CA GLY A 16 -15.93 9.96 1.12
C GLY A 16 -15.10 8.85 0.47
N GLY A 17 -15.44 7.59 0.71
CA GLY A 17 -14.78 6.42 0.15
C GLY A 17 -14.92 6.30 -1.37
N THR A 18 -16.08 6.63 -1.93
CA THR A 18 -16.29 6.64 -3.39
C THR A 18 -15.46 7.73 -4.08
N LYS A 19 -15.24 8.88 -3.42
CA LYS A 19 -14.49 10.01 -4.00
C LYS A 19 -12.97 9.90 -3.78
N SER A 20 -12.54 9.46 -2.60
CA SER A 20 -11.13 9.39 -2.24
C SER A 20 -10.41 8.27 -2.99
N LYS A 21 -9.15 8.53 -3.37
CA LYS A 21 -8.27 7.53 -4.00
C LYS A 21 -6.99 7.42 -3.16
N ARG A 22 -6.50 6.19 -2.96
CA ARG A 22 -5.23 5.98 -2.27
C ARG A 22 -4.06 6.35 -3.18
N VAL A 23 -3.13 7.13 -2.65
CA VAL A 23 -1.89 7.50 -3.33
C VAL A 23 -0.77 6.51 -2.94
N ALA A 24 0.28 6.43 -3.75
CA ALA A 24 1.45 5.62 -3.41
C ALA A 24 2.16 6.18 -2.17
N VAL A 25 2.56 5.29 -1.26
CA VAL A 25 3.34 5.68 -0.07
C VAL A 25 4.80 5.89 -0.49
N PRO A 26 5.37 7.10 -0.38
CA PRO A 26 6.64 7.46 -1.01
C PRO A 26 7.83 6.63 -0.52
N THR A 27 7.79 6.21 0.75
CA THR A 27 8.86 5.43 1.40
C THR A 27 8.68 3.91 1.29
N SER A 28 7.61 3.44 0.64
CA SER A 28 7.39 2.00 0.47
C SER A 28 8.34 1.43 -0.60
N ALA A 29 8.72 0.15 -0.47
CA ALA A 29 9.47 -0.57 -1.50
C ALA A 29 8.78 -0.52 -2.87
N ARG A 30 7.45 -0.40 -2.91
CA ARG A 30 6.68 -0.23 -4.16
C ARG A 30 6.96 1.09 -4.86
N SER A 31 7.24 2.15 -4.11
CA SER A 31 7.52 3.49 -4.66
C SER A 31 9.02 3.69 -4.91
N LEU A 32 9.87 3.21 -4.01
CA LEU A 32 11.33 3.30 -4.13
C LEU A 32 11.89 2.34 -5.19
N LYS A 33 11.20 1.21 -5.43
CA LYS A 33 11.52 0.21 -6.45
C LYS A 33 13.00 -0.21 -6.44
N PRO A 34 13.51 -0.78 -5.34
CA PRO A 34 14.92 -1.16 -5.22
C PRO A 34 15.39 -2.14 -6.32
N TRP A 35 14.47 -2.93 -6.88
CA TRP A 35 14.76 -3.83 -8.00
C TRP A 35 15.21 -3.08 -9.28
N GLU A 36 14.73 -1.86 -9.52
CA GLU A 36 15.17 -1.05 -10.66
C GLU A 36 16.65 -0.66 -10.50
N ALA A 37 17.06 -0.24 -9.29
CA ALA A 37 18.46 0.06 -8.99
C ALA A 37 19.39 -1.17 -9.07
N LEU A 38 18.86 -2.36 -8.75
CA LEU A 38 19.57 -3.63 -8.87
C LEU A 38 19.58 -4.21 -10.30
N GLY A 39 18.91 -3.57 -11.25
CA GLY A 39 18.82 -4.05 -12.64
C GLY A 39 18.04 -5.36 -12.82
N ILE A 40 17.17 -5.71 -11.87
CA ILE A 40 16.36 -6.93 -11.90
C ILE A 40 14.86 -6.62 -11.91
N SER A 41 14.05 -7.58 -12.34
CA SER A 41 12.59 -7.43 -12.24
C SER A 41 12.11 -7.50 -10.78
N ARG A 42 10.96 -6.87 -10.50
CA ARG A 42 10.26 -6.97 -9.20
C ARG A 42 10.04 -8.43 -8.78
N ALA A 43 9.65 -9.29 -9.71
CA ALA A 43 9.39 -10.70 -9.41
C ALA A 43 10.68 -11.42 -8.99
N THR A 44 11.80 -11.13 -9.66
CA THR A 44 13.11 -11.68 -9.28
C THR A 44 13.54 -11.18 -7.90
N TYR A 45 13.36 -9.89 -7.61
CA TYR A 45 13.68 -9.33 -6.29
C TYR A 45 12.96 -10.06 -5.15
N TYR A 46 11.63 -10.23 -5.22
CA TYR A 46 10.89 -10.91 -4.15
C TYR A 46 11.16 -12.42 -4.09
N ARG A 47 11.48 -13.08 -5.21
CA ARG A 47 11.94 -14.49 -5.18
C ARG A 47 13.28 -14.62 -4.46
N LYS A 48 14.23 -13.73 -4.74
CA LYS A 48 15.52 -13.71 -4.05
C LYS A 48 15.36 -13.40 -2.57
N LEU A 49 14.50 -12.43 -2.20
CA LEU A 49 14.21 -12.09 -0.80
C LEU A 49 13.72 -13.29 0.02
N LYS A 50 12.97 -14.20 -0.61
CA LYS A 50 12.47 -15.43 0.03
C LYS A 50 13.59 -16.44 0.31
N CYS A 51 14.60 -16.49 -0.55
CA CYS A 51 15.75 -17.39 -0.41
C CYS A 51 16.88 -16.79 0.42
N ASP A 52 17.02 -15.46 0.37
CA ASP A 52 18.05 -14.68 1.04
C ASP A 52 17.42 -13.40 1.61
N PRO A 53 17.03 -13.39 2.89
CA PRO A 53 16.40 -12.26 3.54
C PRO A 53 17.35 -11.05 3.70
N ASP A 54 18.66 -11.24 3.52
CA ASP A 54 19.65 -10.17 3.69
C ASP A 54 19.65 -9.19 2.51
N LEU A 55 18.99 -9.53 1.41
CA LEU A 55 18.79 -8.63 0.27
C LEU A 55 17.89 -7.41 0.59
N ALA A 56 17.21 -7.42 1.74
CA ALA A 56 16.39 -6.29 2.23
C ALA A 56 17.09 -5.41 3.28
N LYS A 57 18.30 -5.79 3.74
CA LYS A 57 19.09 -4.99 4.69
C LYS A 57 19.80 -3.85 3.95
#